data_AF-G7GI01-F1
#
_entry.id   AF-G7GI01-F1
#
_cell.length_a   1.000
_cell.length_b   1.000
_cell.length_c   1.000
_cell.angle_alpha   90.00
_cell.angle_beta   90.00
_cell.angle_gamma   90.00
#
_symmetry.space_group_name_H-M   'P 1'
#
loop_
_entity.id
_entity.type
_entity.pdbx_description
1 polymer ?
#
loop_
_entity_poly.entity_id
_entity_poly.type
_entity_poly.pdbx_seq_one_letter_code
_entity_poly.pdbx_strand_id
1 'polypeptide(L)'
;MFDWIRNELEIYAMLMSNRKHIWLIPLGFFSFCLCVKLWMLSNYENYMMMNGSDAFGSIVTMVYEKSLHRIDKIAFFGSLVIFIILYKKARNYF
;
A
#
# COMPACT_ATOMS: atom_id res chain seq x y z
N MET A 1 8.41 9.25 -31.63
CA MET A 1 8.12 8.25 -30.57
C MET A 1 8.75 8.66 -29.23
N PHE A 2 10.03 9.07 -29.24
CA PHE A 2 10.70 9.63 -28.05
C PHE A 2 10.11 10.96 -27.58
N ASP A 3 9.63 11.82 -28.50
CA ASP A 3 9.06 13.12 -28.12
C ASP A 3 7.78 12.99 -27.28
N TRP A 4 6.96 11.97 -27.55
CA TRP A 4 5.77 11.69 -26.76
C TRP A 4 6.11 11.23 -25.34
N ILE A 5 7.07 10.30 -25.21
CA ILE A 5 7.53 9.81 -23.90
C ILE A 5 8.16 10.94 -23.08
N ARG A 6 8.92 11.83 -23.74
CA ARG A 6 9.55 12.99 -23.09
C ARG A 6 8.51 13.99 -22.60
N ASN A 7 7.51 14.31 -23.41
CA ASN A 7 6.41 15.20 -23.00
C ASN A 7 5.63 14.62 -21.82
N GLU A 8 5.33 13.32 -21.85
CA GLU A 8 4.59 12.67 -20.76
C GLU A 8 5.42 12.63 -19.46
N LEU A 9 6.75 12.47 -19.55
CA LEU A 9 7.66 12.57 -18.41
C LEU A 9 7.76 13.99 -17.85
N GLU A 10 7.80 15.01 -18.71
CA GLU A 10 7.82 16.41 -18.28
C GLU A 10 6.51 16.79 -17.56
N ILE A 11 5.35 16.39 -18.10
CA ILE A 11 4.04 16.57 -17.44
C ILE A 11 4.02 15.83 -16.09
N TYR A 12 4.53 14.60 -16.03
CA TYR A 12 4.63 13.83 -14.80
C TYR A 12 5.52 14.53 -13.75
N ALA A 13 6.70 15.00 -14.15
CA ALA A 13 7.63 15.71 -13.27
C ALA A 13 7.03 17.03 -12.77
N MET A 14 6.33 17.76 -13.64
CA MET A 14 5.66 19.01 -13.30
C MET A 14 4.50 18.78 -12.31
N LEU A 15 3.70 17.74 -12.52
CA LEU A 15 2.64 17.30 -11.60
C LEU A 15 3.20 16.91 -10.24
N MET A 16 4.33 16.19 -10.21
CA MET A 16 5.01 15.80 -8.97
C MET A 16 5.55 16.99 -8.18
N SER A 17 6.13 17.97 -8.88
CA SER A 17 6.69 19.17 -8.26
C SER A 17 5.60 20.10 -7.72
N ASN A 18 4.54 20.35 -8.50
CA ASN A 18 3.50 21.32 -8.14
C ASN A 18 2.44 20.78 -7.18
N ARG A 19 2.16 19.47 -7.20
CA ARG A 19 1.07 18.88 -6.41
C ARG A 19 1.57 17.74 -5.54
N LYS A 20 2.24 18.11 -4.45
CA LYS A 20 2.79 17.15 -3.47
C LYS A 20 1.76 16.15 -2.91
N HIS A 21 0.49 16.53 -2.86
CA HIS A 21 -0.60 15.65 -2.43
C HIS A 21 -0.79 14.40 -3.32
N ILE A 22 -0.40 14.45 -4.60
CA ILE A 22 -0.55 13.32 -5.54
C ILE A 22 0.29 12.12 -5.11
N TRP A 23 1.48 12.35 -4.54
CA TRP A 23 2.37 11.28 -4.07
C TRP A 23 2.28 11.07 -2.54
N LEU A 24 2.03 12.13 -1.76
CA LEU A 24 1.88 12.04 -0.31
C LEU A 24 0.68 11.21 0.13
N ILE A 25 -0.46 11.31 -0.56
CA ILE A 25 -1.68 10.54 -0.19
C ILE A 25 -1.45 9.03 -0.36
N PRO A 26 -1.00 8.52 -1.52
CA PRO A 26 -0.70 7.09 -1.66
C PRO A 26 0.42 6.63 -0.72
N LEU A 27 1.44 7.45 -0.44
CA LEU A 27 2.45 7.13 0.57
C LEU A 27 1.88 7.03 1.99
N GLY A 28 0.96 7.93 2.34
CA GLY A 28 0.28 7.92 3.63
C GLY A 28 -0.60 6.67 3.78
N PHE A 29 -1.34 6.31 2.73
CA PHE A 29 -2.13 5.07 2.69
C PHE A 29 -1.23 3.83 2.81
N PHE A 30 -0.12 3.78 2.09
CA PHE A 30 0.85 2.68 2.17
C PHE A 30 1.42 2.55 3.58
N SER A 31 1.83 3.66 4.19
CA SER A 31 2.34 3.70 5.57
C SER A 31 1.29 3.25 6.58
N PHE A 32 0.04 3.66 6.41
CA PHE A 32 -1.08 3.20 7.23
C PHE A 32 -1.27 1.67 7.13
N CYS A 33 -1.25 1.10 5.92
CA CYS A 33 -1.33 -0.35 5.74
C CYS A 33 -0.16 -1.09 6.40
N LEU A 34 1.06 -0.53 6.35
CA LEU A 34 2.22 -1.10 7.06
C LEU A 34 2.04 -1.06 8.58
N CYS A 35 1.53 0.04 9.14
CA CYS A 35 1.22 0.11 10.57
C CYS A 35 0.18 -0.93 10.99
N VAL A 36 -0.88 -1.12 10.21
CA VAL A 36 -1.89 -2.16 10.45
C VAL A 36 -1.25 -3.55 10.40
N LYS A 37 -0.36 -3.79 9.42
CA LYS A 37 0.39 -5.05 9.30
C LYS A 37 1.24 -5.34 10.54
N LEU A 38 2.01 -4.35 11.01
CA LEU A 38 2.85 -4.47 12.22
C LEU A 38 2.00 -4.71 13.48
N TRP A 39 0.88 -4.02 13.60
CA TRP A 39 -0.04 -4.22 14.73
C TRP A 39 -0.63 -5.64 14.74
N MET A 40 -1.02 -6.17 13.57
CA MET A 40 -1.50 -7.55 13.45
C MET A 40 -0.41 -8.58 13.77
N LEU A 41 0.83 -8.34 13.34
CA LEU A 41 1.98 -9.18 13.68
C LEU A 41 2.23 -9.21 15.19
N SER A 42 2.24 -8.04 15.85
CA SER A 42 2.44 -7.96 17.30
C SER A 42 1.34 -8.67 18.09
N ASN A 43 0.06 -8.52 17.68
CA ASN A 43 -1.04 -9.24 18.31
C ASN A 43 -0.94 -10.76 18.11
N TYR A 44 -0.46 -11.20 16.93
CA TYR A 44 -0.27 -12.60 16.63
C TYR A 44 0.87 -13.22 17.45
N GLU A 45 2.01 -12.54 17.59
CA GLU A 45 3.13 -12.96 18.44
C GLU A 45 2.70 -13.11 19.91
N ASN A 46 1.97 -12.13 20.44
CA ASN A 46 1.44 -12.19 21.80
C ASN A 46 0.48 -13.37 22.00
N TYR A 47 -0.38 -13.66 21.00
CA TYR A 47 -1.29 -14.81 21.06
C TYR A 47 -0.55 -16.14 21.04
N MET A 48 0.50 -16.26 20.23
CA MET A 48 1.33 -17.47 20.15
C MET A 48 2.17 -17.70 21.40
N MET A 49 2.68 -16.63 22.02
CA MET A 49 3.40 -16.75 23.30
C MET A 49 2.50 -17.26 24.43
N MET A 50 1.20 -16.97 24.40
CA MET A 50 0.25 -17.42 25.43
C MET A 50 -0.36 -18.81 25.17
N ASN A 51 -0.49 -19.25 23.91
CA ASN A 51 -1.25 -20.46 23.53
C ASN A 51 -0.47 -21.45 22.63
N GLY A 52 0.86 -21.39 22.63
CA GLY A 52 1.74 -21.98 21.60
C GLY A 52 1.83 -23.52 21.50
N SER A 53 1.06 -24.30 22.27
CA SER A 53 1.20 -25.78 22.28
C SER A 53 0.13 -26.58 21.52
N ASP A 54 -0.93 -25.94 20.99
CA ASP A 54 -2.06 -26.69 20.42
C ASP A 54 -2.10 -26.68 18.90
N ALA A 55 -2.61 -27.76 18.29
CA ALA A 55 -2.85 -27.89 16.85
C ALA A 55 -3.71 -26.74 16.26
N PHE A 56 -4.47 -26.04 17.11
CA PHE A 56 -5.18 -24.81 16.78
C PHE A 56 -4.23 -23.66 16.39
N GLY A 57 -3.04 -23.58 16.96
CA GLY A 57 -2.01 -22.62 16.59
C GLY A 57 -1.64 -22.70 15.11
N SER A 58 -1.55 -23.91 14.54
CA SER A 58 -1.22 -24.09 13.12
C SER A 58 -2.30 -23.55 12.18
N ILE A 59 -3.58 -23.66 12.56
CA ILE A 59 -4.72 -23.11 11.79
C ILE A 59 -4.74 -21.59 11.89
N VAL A 60 -4.54 -21.05 13.10
CA VAL A 60 -4.50 -19.60 13.32
C VAL A 60 -3.34 -18.97 12.54
N THR A 61 -2.17 -19.62 12.51
CA THR A 61 -1.01 -19.19 11.70
C THR A 61 -1.35 -19.10 10.23
N MET A 62 -1.95 -20.15 9.66
CA MET A 62 -2.29 -20.20 8.24
C MET A 62 -3.30 -19.12 7.85
N VAL A 63 -4.28 -18.83 8.72
CA VAL A 63 -5.28 -17.76 8.50
C VAL A 63 -4.63 -16.38 8.62
N TYR A 64 -3.73 -16.18 9.59
CA TYR A 64 -3.00 -14.92 9.76
C TYR A 64 -2.07 -14.65 8.59
N GLU A 65 -1.30 -15.64 8.15
CA GLU A 65 -0.38 -15.53 7.02
C GLU A 65 -1.14 -15.19 5.72
N LYS A 66 -2.30 -15.82 5.50
CA LYS A 66 -3.19 -15.50 4.38
C LYS A 66 -3.76 -14.07 4.46
N SER A 67 -4.00 -13.57 5.67
CA SER A 67 -4.50 -12.21 5.92
C SER A 67 -3.41 -11.16 5.74
N LEU A 68 -2.19 -11.44 6.21
CA LEU A 68 -0.98 -10.65 5.97
C LEU A 68 -0.71 -10.49 4.47
N HIS A 69 -0.78 -11.60 3.73
CA HIS A 69 -0.54 -11.59 2.29
C HIS A 69 -1.63 -10.82 1.51
N ARG A 70 -2.86 -10.78 2.03
CA ARG A 70 -3.94 -9.92 1.50
C ARG A 70 -3.69 -8.45 1.77
N ILE A 71 -3.20 -8.09 2.96
CA ILE A 71 -2.87 -6.70 3.31
C ILE A 71 -1.76 -6.18 2.40
N ASP A 72 -0.74 -6.99 2.10
CA ASP A 72 0.32 -6.59 1.16
C ASP A 72 -0.24 -6.29 -0.25
N LYS A 73 -1.16 -7.14 -0.73
CA LYS A 73 -1.84 -6.90 -2.02
C LYS A 73 -2.70 -5.64 -1.98
N ILE A 74 -3.45 -5.42 -0.91
CA ILE A 74 -4.30 -4.22 -0.74
C ILE A 74 -3.43 -2.96 -0.62
N ALA A 75 -2.34 -3.01 0.12
CA ALA A 75 -1.40 -1.90 0.26
C ALA A 75 -0.81 -1.52 -1.09
N PHE A 76 -0.35 -2.51 -1.87
CA PHE A 76 0.25 -2.26 -3.18
C PHE A 76 -0.79 -1.79 -4.21
N PHE A 77 -1.84 -2.58 -4.44
CA PHE A 77 -2.86 -2.24 -5.43
C PHE A 77 -3.68 -1.01 -5.04
N GLY A 78 -4.01 -0.85 -3.76
CA GLY A 78 -4.74 0.31 -3.25
C GLY A 78 -3.95 1.60 -3.43
N SER A 79 -2.66 1.60 -3.07
CA SER A 79 -1.79 2.76 -3.29
C SER A 79 -1.66 3.10 -4.77
N LEU A 80 -1.53 2.09 -5.63
CA LEU A 80 -1.38 2.24 -7.07
C LEU A 80 -2.67 2.78 -7.71
N VAL A 81 -3.84 2.29 -7.29
CA VAL A 81 -5.14 2.81 -7.74
C VAL A 81 -5.34 4.25 -7.31
N ILE A 82 -5.07 4.57 -6.04
CA ILE A 82 -5.15 5.95 -5.51
C ILE A 82 -4.23 6.87 -6.31
N PHE A 83 -3.01 6.42 -6.60
CA PHE A 83 -2.05 7.15 -7.40
C PHE A 83 -2.57 7.42 -8.83
N ILE A 84 -3.07 6.40 -9.53
CA ILE A 84 -3.63 6.55 -10.89
C ILE A 84 -4.83 7.51 -10.90
N ILE A 85 -5.73 7.40 -9.92
CA ILE A 85 -6.91 8.28 -9.82
C ILE A 85 -6.48 9.73 -9.60
N LEU A 86 -5.57 9.98 -8.66
CA LEU A 86 -5.07 11.33 -8.37
C LEU A 86 -4.29 11.90 -9.56
N TYR A 87 -3.49 11.09 -10.23
CA TYR A 87 -2.76 11.47 -11.45
C TYR A 87 -3.71 11.84 -12.59
N LYS A 88 -4.69 10.99 -12.90
CA LYS A 88 -5.72 11.28 -13.93
C LYS A 88 -6.50 12.55 -13.59
N LYS A 89 -6.91 12.70 -12.33
CA LYS A 89 -7.64 13.89 -11.87
C LYS A 89 -6.78 15.14 -12.07
N ALA A 90 -5.52 15.11 -11.66
CA ALA A 90 -4.63 16.26 -11.77
C ALA A 90 -4.26 16.60 -13.23
N ARG A 91 -4.15 15.60 -14.11
CA ARG A 91 -3.98 15.79 -15.55
C ARG A 91 -5.19 16.51 -16.17
N ASN A 92 -6.41 16.19 -15.77
CA ASN A 92 -7.61 16.87 -16.31
C ASN A 92 -7.72 18.36 -15.91
N TYR A 93 -6.96 18.81 -14.91
CA TYR A 93 -6.89 20.22 -14.51
C TYR A 93 -5.76 20.98 -15.21
N PHE A 94 -4.95 20.29 -16.04
CA PHE A 94 -3.86 20.84 -16.83
C PHE A 94 -4.26 20.78 -18.31
#